data_AF-A0A966FPK8-F1
#
_entry.id   AF-A0A966FPK8-F1
#
_cell.length_a   1.000
_cell.length_b   1.000
_cell.length_c   1.000
_cell.angle_alpha   90.00
_cell.angle_beta   90.00
_cell.angle_gamma   90.00
#
_symmetry.space_group_name_H-M   'P 1'
#
loop_
_entity.id
_entity.type
_entity.pdbx_description
1 polymer ?
#
loop_
_entity_poly.entity_id
_entity_poly.type
_entity_poly.pdbx_seq_one_letter_code
_entity_poly.pdbx_strand_id
1 'polypeptide(L)'
;MDDITKKVISSAMKDRFLLSRAIAEGLSKDLFESQEEKIIVDYVLKNYSKSELFVDVGLLKEAITEEGTFTLKVGELIDEIANEEPLSLELLLSYMDVLKRKYAEKEFLSIGKKIESYVELKAHKENIMDFAGNLIGELRGIVQGRVKRRLDPMRFNLIVFTAELESRTGEENLILGYSMEPFTLLTESLS
;
A
#
# COMPACT_ATOMS: atom_id res chain seq x y z
N MET A 1 -19.35 -0.46 -8.72
CA MET A 1 -17.90 -0.41 -8.54
C MET A 1 -17.36 0.72 -9.39
N ASP A 2 -16.38 1.48 -8.89
CA ASP A 2 -15.72 2.53 -9.69
C ASP A 2 -14.74 1.82 -10.63
N ASP A 3 -14.88 1.96 -11.95
CA ASP A 3 -14.06 1.26 -12.96
C ASP A 3 -12.54 1.46 -12.74
N ILE A 4 -12.19 2.58 -12.09
CA ILE A 4 -10.82 2.93 -11.71
C ILE A 4 -10.29 2.03 -10.59
N THR A 5 -11.07 1.72 -9.55
CA THR A 5 -10.59 0.91 -8.42
C THR A 5 -10.30 -0.52 -8.85
N LYS A 6 -11.19 -1.08 -9.69
CA LYS A 6 -11.07 -2.44 -10.24
C LYS A 6 -9.78 -2.62 -11.04
N LYS A 7 -9.50 -1.69 -11.96
CA LYS A 7 -8.30 -1.71 -12.81
C LYS A 7 -7.02 -1.53 -12.00
N VAL A 8 -7.03 -0.70 -10.97
CA VAL A 8 -5.87 -0.53 -10.07
C VAL A 8 -5.59 -1.83 -9.30
N ILE A 9 -6.61 -2.49 -8.76
CA ILE A 9 -6.46 -3.75 -8.03
C ILE A 9 -6.01 -4.87 -9.00
N SER A 10 -6.59 -4.95 -10.20
CA SER A 10 -6.17 -5.93 -11.22
C SER A 10 -4.70 -5.79 -11.59
N SER A 11 -4.25 -4.56 -11.85
CA SER A 11 -2.85 -4.26 -12.17
C SER A 11 -1.92 -4.66 -11.03
N ALA A 12 -2.33 -4.38 -9.79
CA ALA A 12 -1.59 -4.75 -8.59
C ALA A 12 -1.56 -6.28 -8.34
N MET A 13 -2.59 -7.02 -8.75
CA MET A 13 -2.63 -8.48 -8.58
C MET A 13 -1.83 -9.23 -9.65
N LYS A 14 -1.88 -8.75 -10.90
CA LYS A 14 -1.34 -9.47 -12.06
C LYS A 14 0.14 -9.19 -12.33
N ASP A 15 0.63 -8.00 -11.96
CA ASP A 15 2.01 -7.61 -12.24
C ASP A 15 2.71 -7.13 -10.95
N ARG A 16 3.73 -7.89 -10.53
CA ARG A 16 4.55 -7.57 -9.35
C ARG A 16 5.33 -6.27 -9.51
N PHE A 17 5.77 -5.93 -10.72
CA PHE A 17 6.42 -4.66 -10.98
C PHE A 17 5.44 -3.51 -10.77
N LEU A 18 4.23 -3.61 -11.30
CA LEU A 18 3.18 -2.60 -11.08
C LEU A 18 2.80 -2.49 -9.61
N LEU A 19 2.67 -3.62 -8.90
CA LEU A 19 2.44 -3.62 -7.44
C LEU A 19 3.56 -2.93 -6.68
N SER A 20 4.83 -3.24 -7.00
CA SER A 20 5.99 -2.64 -6.35
C SER A 20 6.02 -1.11 -6.53
N ARG A 21 5.68 -0.64 -7.72
CA ARG A 21 5.59 0.79 -8.05
C ARG A 21 4.41 1.45 -7.38
N ALA A 22 3.25 0.78 -7.36
CA ALA A 22 2.08 1.25 -6.64
C ALA A 22 2.36 1.39 -5.14
N ILE A 23 3.03 0.43 -4.51
CA ILE A 23 3.44 0.50 -3.09
C ILE A 23 4.39 1.68 -2.87
N ALA A 24 5.40 1.86 -3.73
CA ALA A 24 6.32 2.99 -3.64
C ALA A 24 5.59 4.34 -3.73
N GLU A 25 4.54 4.41 -4.54
CA GLU A 25 3.64 5.56 -4.73
C GLU A 25 2.54 5.64 -3.67
N GLY A 26 2.59 4.77 -2.66
CA GLY A 26 1.75 4.79 -1.46
C GLY A 26 0.40 4.09 -1.61
N LEU A 27 0.29 3.04 -2.41
CA LEU A 27 -0.90 2.18 -2.42
C LEU A 27 -1.20 1.71 -0.99
N SER A 28 -2.40 2.00 -0.50
CA SER A 28 -2.89 1.54 0.79
C SER A 28 -4.37 1.19 0.68
N LYS A 29 -4.85 0.28 1.54
CA LYS A 29 -6.27 -0.10 1.60
C LYS A 29 -7.19 1.10 1.85
N ASP A 30 -6.72 2.13 2.55
CA ASP A 30 -7.52 3.31 2.89
C ASP A 30 -7.96 4.13 1.66
N LEU A 31 -7.28 3.95 0.51
CA LEU A 31 -7.65 4.58 -0.75
C LEU A 31 -8.98 4.05 -1.33
N PHE A 32 -9.43 2.89 -0.86
CA PHE A 32 -10.60 2.20 -1.37
C PHE A 32 -11.81 2.46 -0.46
N GLU A 33 -13.00 2.42 -1.04
CA GLU A 33 -14.23 2.78 -0.31
C GLU A 33 -14.94 1.54 0.23
N SER A 34 -15.03 0.50 -0.60
CA SER A 34 -15.71 -0.73 -0.26
C SER A 34 -14.87 -1.59 0.68
N GLN A 35 -15.52 -2.25 1.63
CA GLN A 35 -14.85 -3.15 2.56
C GLN A 35 -14.23 -4.34 1.81
N GLU A 36 -14.90 -4.82 0.76
CA GLU A 36 -14.44 -5.88 -0.12
C GLU A 36 -13.13 -5.49 -0.84
N GLU A 37 -13.05 -4.29 -1.40
CA GLU A 37 -11.82 -3.75 -2.02
C GLU A 37 -10.67 -3.66 -1.01
N LYS A 38 -10.97 -3.20 0.22
CA LYS A 38 -9.97 -3.09 1.30
C LYS A 38 -9.40 -4.44 1.70
N ILE A 39 -10.23 -5.47 1.79
CA ILE A 39 -9.81 -6.83 2.14
C ILE A 39 -8.83 -7.36 1.08
N ILE A 40 -9.19 -7.23 -0.20
CA ILE A 40 -8.36 -7.73 -1.31
C ILE A 40 -7.01 -7.00 -1.33
N VAL A 41 -7.01 -5.68 -1.20
CA VAL A 41 -5.77 -4.88 -1.22
C VAL A 41 -4.90 -5.17 0.00
N ASP A 42 -5.48 -5.29 1.20
CA ASP A 42 -4.73 -5.65 2.41
C ASP A 42 -4.06 -7.01 2.27
N TYR A 43 -4.76 -7.99 1.69
CA TYR A 43 -4.22 -9.32 1.40
C TYR A 43 -3.06 -9.26 0.39
N VAL A 44 -3.25 -8.56 -0.74
CA VAL A 44 -2.21 -8.40 -1.77
C VAL A 44 -0.96 -7.73 -1.20
N LEU A 45 -1.14 -6.68 -0.38
CA LEU A 45 -0.03 -5.97 0.26
C LEU A 45 0.72 -6.83 1.28
N LYS A 46 0.01 -7.64 2.09
CA LYS A 46 0.64 -8.55 3.07
C LYS A 46 1.45 -9.66 2.42
N ASN A 47 0.96 -10.19 1.30
CA ASN A 47 1.58 -11.34 0.63
C ASN A 47 2.63 -10.94 -0.41
N TYR A 48 2.70 -9.66 -0.79
CA TYR A 48 3.76 -9.12 -1.64
C TYR A 48 5.18 -9.49 -1.15
N SER A 49 5.40 -9.50 0.17
CA SER A 49 6.69 -9.81 0.79
C SER A 49 6.96 -11.31 0.97
N LYS A 50 5.93 -12.16 0.89
CA LYS A 50 6.03 -13.58 1.30
C LYS A 50 6.07 -14.58 0.15
N SER A 51 5.61 -14.19 -1.04
CA SER A 51 5.46 -15.10 -2.18
C SER A 51 6.14 -14.52 -3.41
N GLU A 52 7.04 -15.29 -4.03
CA GLU A 52 7.55 -15.01 -5.38
C GLU A 52 6.51 -15.30 -6.47
N LEU A 53 5.49 -16.08 -6.13
CA LEU A 53 4.43 -16.48 -7.05
C LEU A 53 3.38 -15.38 -7.18
N PHE A 54 2.99 -15.14 -8.43
CA PHE A 54 1.80 -14.39 -8.81
C PHE A 54 0.62 -14.76 -7.91
N VAL A 55 -0.21 -13.78 -7.61
CA VAL A 55 -1.44 -14.01 -6.86
C VAL A 55 -2.39 -14.82 -7.73
N ASP A 56 -2.26 -16.15 -7.68
CA ASP A 56 -3.22 -17.05 -8.31
C ASP A 56 -4.59 -16.77 -7.68
N VAL A 57 -5.58 -16.57 -8.55
CA VAL A 57 -6.96 -16.26 -8.18
C VAL A 57 -7.53 -17.36 -7.28
N GLY A 58 -7.16 -18.63 -7.53
CA GLY A 58 -7.53 -19.76 -6.69
C GLY A 58 -6.91 -19.68 -5.31
N LEU A 59 -5.60 -19.46 -5.23
CA LEU A 59 -4.87 -19.33 -3.96
C LEU A 59 -5.31 -18.11 -3.15
N LEU A 60 -5.67 -17.00 -3.81
CA LEU A 60 -6.18 -15.82 -3.13
C LEU A 60 -7.57 -16.07 -2.53
N LYS A 61 -8.45 -16.79 -3.23
CA LYS A 61 -9.76 -17.17 -2.67
C LYS A 61 -9.61 -18.13 -1.50
N GLU A 62 -8.75 -19.14 -1.61
CA GLU A 62 -8.48 -20.10 -0.54
C GLU A 62 -7.92 -19.38 0.69
N ALA A 63 -6.91 -18.54 0.53
CA ALA A 63 -6.30 -17.84 1.65
C ALA A 63 -7.22 -16.80 2.31
N ILE A 64 -8.04 -16.07 1.54
CA ILE A 64 -9.07 -15.17 2.12
C ILE A 64 -10.15 -15.98 2.86
N THR A 65 -10.43 -17.20 2.41
CA THR A 65 -11.34 -18.14 3.09
C THR A 65 -10.74 -18.64 4.40
N GLU A 66 -9.44 -18.97 4.42
CA GLU A 66 -8.70 -19.36 5.63
C GLU A 66 -8.62 -18.23 6.66
N GLU A 67 -8.51 -16.97 6.22
CA GLU A 67 -8.56 -15.79 7.10
C GLU A 67 -9.98 -15.46 7.61
N GLY A 68 -11.02 -16.19 7.16
CA GLY A 68 -12.40 -16.03 7.63
C GLY A 68 -13.07 -14.72 7.19
N THR A 69 -12.48 -13.99 6.25
CA THR A 69 -13.03 -12.72 5.70
C THR A 69 -13.71 -12.92 4.34
N PHE A 70 -13.73 -14.15 3.83
CA PHE A 70 -14.38 -14.48 2.58
C PHE A 70 -15.89 -14.27 2.65
N THR A 71 -16.40 -13.47 1.72
CA THR A 71 -17.83 -13.27 1.48
C THR A 71 -18.10 -13.55 0.01
N LEU A 72 -19.32 -13.97 -0.35
CA LEU A 72 -19.71 -14.18 -1.76
C LEU A 72 -19.36 -12.98 -2.65
N LYS A 73 -19.60 -11.76 -2.16
CA LYS A 73 -19.24 -10.52 -2.84
C LYS A 73 -17.74 -10.36 -3.08
N VAL A 74 -16.90 -10.80 -2.14
CA VAL A 74 -15.43 -10.76 -2.30
C VAL A 74 -15.01 -11.73 -3.39
N GLY A 75 -15.59 -12.95 -3.40
CA GLY A 75 -15.36 -13.95 -4.44
C GLY A 75 -15.72 -13.46 -5.85
N GLU A 76 -16.90 -12.85 -6.00
CA GLU A 76 -17.35 -12.24 -7.27
C GLU A 76 -16.39 -11.12 -7.73
N LEU A 77 -15.97 -10.25 -6.79
CA LEU A 77 -15.08 -9.13 -7.07
C LEU A 77 -13.68 -9.62 -7.50
N ILE A 78 -13.19 -10.70 -6.91
CA ILE A 78 -11.94 -11.37 -7.30
C ILE A 78 -12.04 -11.93 -8.73
N ASP A 79 -13.14 -12.61 -9.08
CA ASP A 79 -13.34 -13.13 -10.43
C ASP A 79 -13.44 -12.01 -11.47
N GLU A 80 -14.12 -10.94 -11.10
CA GLU A 80 -14.24 -9.74 -11.90
C GLU A 80 -12.89 -9.05 -12.15
N ILE A 81 -12.02 -8.97 -11.13
CA ILE A 81 -10.65 -8.45 -11.24
C ILE A 81 -9.77 -9.39 -12.09
N ALA A 82 -9.92 -10.70 -11.91
CA ALA A 82 -9.14 -11.70 -12.64
C ALA A 82 -9.35 -11.63 -14.16
N ASN A 83 -10.52 -11.22 -14.61
CA ASN A 83 -10.84 -11.07 -16.03
C ASN A 83 -10.41 -9.73 -16.63
N GLU A 84 -9.95 -8.77 -15.82
CA GLU A 84 -9.61 -7.42 -16.28
C GLU A 84 -8.15 -7.31 -16.74
N GLU A 85 -7.88 -6.63 -17.85
CA GLU A 85 -6.49 -6.43 -18.30
C GLU A 85 -5.72 -5.48 -17.36
N PRO A 86 -4.44 -5.77 -17.06
CA PRO A 86 -3.60 -4.88 -16.27
C PRO A 86 -3.35 -3.57 -17.03
N LEU A 87 -3.33 -2.46 -16.28
CA LEU A 87 -3.03 -1.13 -16.81
C LEU A 87 -1.56 -1.00 -17.18
N SER A 88 -1.25 -0.03 -18.06
CA SER A 88 0.11 0.47 -18.19
C SER A 88 0.54 1.21 -16.91
N LEU A 89 1.85 1.28 -16.65
CA LEU A 89 2.38 2.00 -15.49
C LEU A 89 1.89 3.46 -15.43
N GLU A 90 1.89 4.16 -16.56
CA GLU A 90 1.44 5.56 -16.62
C GLU A 90 -0.03 5.72 -16.21
N LEU A 91 -0.90 4.82 -16.69
CA LEU A 91 -2.32 4.83 -16.35
C LEU A 91 -2.54 4.44 -14.89
N LEU A 92 -1.79 3.47 -14.37
CA LEU A 92 -1.83 3.08 -12.96
C LEU A 92 -1.51 4.26 -12.05
N LEU A 93 -0.43 5.00 -12.33
CA LEU A 93 -0.03 6.17 -11.55
C LEU A 93 -1.09 7.28 -11.60
N SER A 94 -1.62 7.57 -12.79
CA SER A 94 -2.69 8.55 -12.97
C SER A 94 -3.95 8.18 -12.16
N TYR A 95 -4.37 6.92 -12.23
CA TYR A 95 -5.54 6.42 -11.51
C TYR A 95 -5.31 6.42 -10.00
N MET A 96 -4.10 6.07 -9.55
CA MET A 96 -3.73 6.20 -8.14
C MET A 96 -3.80 7.64 -7.65
N ASP A 97 -3.39 8.62 -8.46
CA ASP A 97 -3.49 10.03 -8.08
C ASP A 97 -4.95 10.50 -7.98
N VAL A 98 -5.84 9.99 -8.83
CA VAL A 98 -7.28 10.21 -8.69
C VAL A 98 -7.81 9.62 -7.39
N LEU A 99 -7.44 8.37 -7.05
CA LEU A 99 -7.85 7.73 -5.80
C LEU A 99 -7.32 8.48 -4.57
N LYS A 100 -6.06 8.91 -4.60
CA LYS A 100 -5.45 9.76 -3.57
C LYS A 100 -6.22 11.06 -3.38
N ARG A 101 -6.62 11.70 -4.48
CA ARG A 101 -7.40 12.94 -4.43
C ARG A 101 -8.77 12.71 -3.79
N LYS A 102 -9.49 11.67 -4.21
CA LYS A 102 -10.79 11.30 -3.62
C LYS A 102 -10.67 11.02 -2.13
N TYR A 103 -9.65 10.26 -1.74
CA TYR A 103 -9.38 9.96 -0.32
C TYR A 103 -9.11 11.24 0.49
N ALA A 104 -8.27 12.14 -0.02
CA ALA A 104 -7.99 13.43 0.64
C ALA A 104 -9.25 14.29 0.78
N GLU A 105 -10.08 14.38 -0.27
CA GLU A 105 -11.35 15.13 -0.25
C GLU A 105 -12.30 14.57 0.82
N LYS A 106 -12.36 13.24 0.99
CA LYS A 106 -13.13 12.60 2.07
C LYS A 106 -12.58 12.89 3.46
N GLU A 107 -11.27 12.83 3.64
CA GLU A 107 -10.62 13.18 4.91
C GLU A 107 -10.89 14.65 5.27
N PHE A 108 -10.79 15.58 4.31
CA PHE A 108 -11.15 16.98 4.54
C PHE A 108 -12.63 17.15 4.95
N LEU A 109 -13.54 16.40 4.32
CA LEU A 109 -14.96 16.45 4.67
C LEU A 109 -15.23 15.86 6.06
N SER A 110 -14.50 14.81 6.45
CA SER A 110 -14.50 14.25 7.81
C SER A 110 -14.03 15.28 8.84
N ILE A 111 -12.92 15.97 8.56
CA ILE A 111 -12.40 17.06 9.39
C ILE A 111 -13.43 18.20 9.51
N GLY A 112 -14.05 18.59 8.40
CA GLY A 112 -15.12 19.60 8.39
C GLY A 112 -16.27 19.23 9.33
N LYS A 113 -16.75 17.99 9.23
CA LYS A 113 -17.81 17.47 10.13
C LYS A 113 -17.37 17.42 11.60
N LYS A 114 -16.11 17.10 11.88
CA LYS A 114 -15.57 17.13 13.26
C LYS A 114 -15.56 18.55 13.82
N ILE A 115 -15.18 19.53 13.02
CA ILE A 115 -15.21 20.95 13.40
C ILE A 115 -16.65 21.41 13.65
N GLU A 116 -17.58 21.08 12.75
CA GLU A 116 -19.00 21.38 12.94
C GLU A 116 -19.55 20.76 14.24
N SER A 117 -19.27 19.46 14.45
CA SER A 117 -19.70 18.74 15.66
C SER A 117 -19.13 19.36 16.94
N TYR A 118 -17.87 19.80 16.91
CA TYR A 118 -17.22 20.48 18.04
C TYR A 118 -17.88 21.83 18.35
N VAL A 119 -18.23 22.60 17.32
CA VAL A 119 -18.90 23.90 17.47
C VAL A 119 -20.35 23.75 17.94
N GLU A 120 -21.06 22.72 17.48
CA GLU A 120 -22.45 22.42 17.88
C GLU A 120 -22.55 21.88 19.32
N LEU A 121 -21.56 21.11 19.77
CA LEU A 121 -21.47 20.60 21.14
C LEU A 121 -21.03 21.71 22.12
N LYS A 122 -21.99 22.56 22.50
CA LYS A 122 -21.85 23.63 23.52
C LYS A 122 -21.34 23.16 24.89
N ALA A 123 -21.29 21.86 25.14
CA ALA A 123 -20.71 21.25 26.34
C ALA A 123 -19.27 20.81 26.04
N HIS A 124 -18.33 21.75 26.08
CA HIS A 124 -16.92 21.47 25.85
C HIS A 124 -16.34 20.62 26.98
N LYS A 125 -16.39 19.28 26.83
CA LYS A 125 -15.62 18.36 27.67
C LYS A 125 -14.13 18.34 27.29
N GLU A 126 -13.80 18.74 26.07
CA GLU A 126 -12.42 18.83 25.56
C GLU A 126 -11.91 20.26 25.53
N ASN A 127 -10.65 20.43 25.92
CA ASN A 127 -9.95 21.70 25.85
C ASN A 127 -9.71 22.07 24.37
N ILE A 128 -9.99 23.33 24.00
CA ILE A 128 -9.82 23.85 22.64
C ILE A 128 -8.39 23.60 22.11
N MET A 129 -7.39 23.68 22.99
CA MET A 129 -5.99 23.43 22.63
C MET A 129 -5.74 21.98 22.21
N ASP A 130 -6.36 21.00 22.88
CA ASP A 130 -6.20 19.58 22.55
C ASP A 130 -6.91 19.25 21.23
N PHE A 131 -8.11 19.82 21.03
CA PHE A 131 -8.84 19.71 19.77
C PHE A 131 -8.06 20.31 18.59
N ALA A 132 -7.52 21.52 18.76
CA ALA A 132 -6.69 22.17 17.73
C ALA A 132 -5.39 21.40 17.46
N GLY A 133 -4.76 20.82 18.49
CA GLY A 133 -3.59 19.96 18.36
C GLY A 133 -3.87 18.71 17.52
N ASN A 134 -4.99 18.04 17.79
CA ASN A 134 -5.44 16.87 17.02
C ASN A 134 -5.74 17.23 15.56
N LEU A 135 -6.43 18.34 15.32
CA LEU A 135 -6.72 18.82 13.95
C LEU A 135 -5.45 19.14 13.17
N ILE A 136 -4.47 19.81 13.79
CA ILE A 136 -3.18 20.09 13.14
C ILE A 136 -2.45 18.78 12.82
N GLY A 137 -2.54 17.78 13.71
CA GLY A 137 -2.02 16.43 13.47
C GLY A 137 -2.66 15.75 12.26
N GLU A 138 -3.99 15.76 12.17
CA GLU A 138 -4.76 15.18 11.06
C GLU A 138 -4.46 15.89 9.73
N LEU A 139 -4.49 17.23 9.71
CA LEU A 139 -4.15 18.03 8.53
C LEU A 139 -2.72 17.82 8.08
N ARG A 140 -1.77 17.76 9.03
CA ARG A 140 -0.37 17.40 8.74
C ARG A 140 -0.29 15.99 8.19
N GLY A 141 -1.10 15.05 8.68
CA GLY A 141 -1.24 13.70 8.14
C GLY A 141 -1.66 13.69 6.67
N ILE A 142 -2.62 14.53 6.28
CA ILE A 142 -3.07 14.66 4.88
C ILE A 142 -1.97 15.28 3.99
N VAL A 143 -1.35 16.36 4.45
CA VAL A 143 -0.25 17.04 3.71
C VAL A 143 0.94 16.10 3.57
N GLN A 144 1.33 15.41 4.65
CA GLN A 144 2.37 14.39 4.61
C GLN A 144 1.93 13.16 3.82
N GLY A 145 0.66 12.78 3.76
CA GLY A 145 0.18 11.70 2.90
C GLY A 145 0.39 12.01 1.41
N ARG A 146 0.29 13.29 1.03
CA ARG A 146 0.70 13.78 -0.30
C ARG A 146 2.22 13.83 -0.49
N VAL A 147 2.98 14.22 0.54
CA VAL A 147 4.43 14.48 0.45
C VAL A 147 5.29 13.23 0.70
N LYS A 148 4.91 12.33 1.61
CA LYS A 148 5.60 11.06 1.96
C LYS A 148 5.53 9.99 0.88
N ARG A 149 4.67 10.14 -0.14
CA ARG A 149 4.49 9.13 -1.19
C ARG A 149 5.50 9.25 -2.35
N ARG A 150 6.31 10.30 -2.37
CA ARG A 150 7.70 10.18 -2.84
C ARG A 150 8.48 9.58 -1.69
N LEU A 151 8.42 8.26 -1.50
CA LEU A 151 9.23 7.64 -0.45
C LEU A 151 10.70 7.96 -0.74
N ASP A 152 11.33 8.53 0.28
CA ASP A 152 12.77 8.63 0.42
C ASP A 152 13.38 7.29 -0.04
N PRO A 153 14.21 7.27 -1.11
CA PRO A 153 14.72 6.05 -1.73
C PRO A 153 15.23 5.02 -0.73
N MET A 154 15.72 5.48 0.43
CA MET A 154 16.19 4.66 1.53
C MET A 154 15.16 3.66 2.08
N ARG A 155 13.89 4.00 2.28
CA ARG A 155 12.93 3.04 2.89
C ARG A 155 12.53 1.92 1.93
N PHE A 156 12.35 2.26 0.65
CA PHE A 156 12.12 1.27 -0.40
C PHE A 156 13.36 0.37 -0.56
N ASN A 157 14.55 0.97 -0.62
CA ASN A 157 15.80 0.21 -0.68
C ASN A 157 15.97 -0.70 0.55
N LEU A 158 15.59 -0.26 1.75
CA LEU A 158 15.63 -1.09 2.95
C LEU A 158 14.66 -2.26 2.87
N ILE A 159 13.44 -2.07 2.38
CA ILE A 159 12.45 -3.17 2.22
C ILE A 159 12.93 -4.17 1.17
N VAL A 160 13.45 -3.69 0.03
CA VAL A 160 14.04 -4.54 -1.02
C VAL A 160 15.25 -5.28 -0.46
N PHE A 161 16.11 -4.61 0.30
CA PHE A 161 17.30 -5.18 0.90
C PHE A 161 16.97 -6.22 1.97
N THR A 162 15.96 -6.00 2.81
CA THR A 162 15.53 -7.00 3.81
C THR A 162 14.91 -8.22 3.14
N ALA A 163 14.10 -8.03 2.09
CA ALA A 163 13.53 -9.14 1.34
C ALA A 163 14.64 -9.95 0.61
N GLU A 164 15.65 -9.26 0.08
CA GLU A 164 16.83 -9.90 -0.52
C GLU A 164 17.63 -10.68 0.53
N LEU A 165 17.86 -10.11 1.72
CA LEU A 165 18.52 -10.81 2.84
C LEU A 165 17.74 -12.05 3.29
N GLU A 166 16.42 -11.95 3.40
CA GLU A 166 15.57 -13.07 3.82
C GLU A 166 15.51 -14.19 2.77
N SER A 167 15.68 -13.86 1.49
CA SER A 167 15.77 -14.84 0.39
C SER A 167 17.12 -15.58 0.30
N ARG A 168 18.15 -15.13 1.05
CA ARG A 168 19.48 -15.77 1.05
C ARG A 168 19.49 -16.99 1.96
N THR A 169 19.15 -18.15 1.41
CA THR A 169 19.36 -19.47 2.04
C THR A 169 20.71 -20.05 1.60
N GLY A 170 21.81 -19.58 2.17
CA GLY A 170 23.14 -20.14 1.93
C GLY A 170 24.29 -19.25 2.42
N GLU A 171 25.37 -19.88 2.87
CA GLU A 171 26.56 -19.32 3.57
C GLU A 171 27.40 -18.30 2.75
N GLU A 172 26.82 -17.18 2.33
CA GLU A 172 27.60 -16.09 1.74
C GLU A 172 27.44 -14.82 2.58
N ASN A 173 28.29 -14.71 3.60
CA ASN A 173 28.52 -13.48 4.36
C ASN A 173 29.18 -12.41 3.47
N LEU A 174 28.40 -11.83 2.56
CA LEU A 174 28.75 -10.60 1.86
C LEU A 174 28.52 -9.43 2.81
N ILE A 175 29.57 -9.04 3.54
CA ILE A 175 29.54 -7.98 4.54
C ILE A 175 29.22 -6.60 3.93
N LEU A 176 29.40 -6.39 2.63
CA LEU A 176 29.12 -5.10 1.99
C LEU A 176 28.72 -5.25 0.51
N GLY A 177 27.46 -4.90 0.20
CA GLY A 177 27.03 -4.46 -1.13
C GLY A 177 27.21 -5.45 -2.29
N TYR A 178 26.80 -5.02 -3.48
CA TYR A 178 26.90 -5.79 -4.72
C TYR A 178 28.33 -6.30 -4.94
N SER A 179 28.49 -7.63 -5.07
CA SER A 179 29.70 -8.26 -5.59
C SER A 179 29.86 -7.89 -7.06
N MET A 180 30.50 -6.76 -7.32
CA MET A 180 30.98 -6.42 -8.65
C MET A 180 32.39 -6.97 -8.76
N GLU A 181 32.63 -7.92 -9.67
CA GLU A 181 34.01 -8.19 -10.12
C GLU A 181 34.56 -6.86 -10.67
N PRO A 182 35.68 -6.33 -10.11
CA PRO A 182 36.83 -7.06 -9.59
C PRO A 182 37.10 -6.86 -8.07
N PHE A 183 36.10 -6.48 -7.27
CA PHE A 183 36.29 -6.14 -5.85
C PHE A 183 36.27 -7.34 -4.88
N THR A 184 36.09 -8.57 -5.40
CA THR A 184 36.13 -9.81 -4.61
C THR A 184 37.43 -10.00 -3.85
N LEU A 185 38.56 -9.59 -4.43
CA LEU A 185 39.89 -9.64 -3.81
C LEU A 185 40.02 -8.73 -2.57
N LEU A 186 39.26 -7.64 -2.50
CA LEU A 186 39.27 -6.73 -1.35
C LEU A 186 38.54 -7.31 -0.15
N THR A 187 37.49 -8.10 -0.38
CA THR A 187 36.72 -8.76 0.68
C THR A 187 37.54 -9.87 1.34
N GLU A 188 38.28 -10.67 0.57
CA GLU A 188 39.20 -11.68 1.11
C GLU A 188 40.34 -11.07 1.92
N SER A 189 40.80 -9.87 1.54
CA SER A 189 41.91 -9.18 2.23
C SER A 189 41.51 -8.58 3.59
N LEU A 190 40.21 -8.39 3.83
CA LEU A 190 39.65 -7.76 5.03
C LEU A 190 38.91 -8.76 5.95
N SER A 191 38.91 -10.04 5.58
CA SER A 191 38.35 -11.15 6.36
C SER A 191 39.33 -11.65 7.42
#